data_AF-A0A673SXN5-F1
#
_entry.id   AF-A0A673SXN5-F1
#
_cell.length_a   1.000
_cell.length_b   1.000
_cell.length_c   1.000
_cell.angle_alpha   90.00
_cell.angle_beta   90.00
_cell.angle_gamma   90.00
#
_symmetry.space_group_name_H-M   'P 1'
#
loop_
_entity.id
_entity.type
_entity.pdbx_description
1 polymer ?
#
loop_
_entity_poly.entity_id
_entity_poly.type
_entity_poly.pdbx_seq_one_letter_code
_entity_poly.pdbx_strand_id
1 'polypeptide(L)'
;SLFLYQGWSMLINIIFIQFTVSFSVISFLPDFGNATPIGQQKAVYKSGEKVTYKCPTSHLVDGPNTVQCINSQWIGKPRCKDPNEKCGPPPPIDNGDITTFPKPEYDPGSSVEYQCQSLYVLEGNKIITCSYGQWSKPPKCLGKYFNIHMDPGKINVMRKMF
;
A
#
# COMPACT_ATOMS: atom_id res chain seq x y z
N SER A 1 69.35 30.50 -15.65
CA SER A 1 68.37 29.42 -15.38
C SER A 1 67.43 29.89 -14.27
N LEU A 2 66.19 30.28 -14.56
CA LEU A 2 64.98 29.41 -14.58
C LEU A 2 64.80 28.73 -13.20
N PHE A 3 63.80 28.93 -12.34
CA PHE A 3 62.34 29.16 -12.46
C PHE A 3 61.83 29.89 -11.18
N LEU A 4 61.05 30.98 -11.25
CA LEU A 4 59.57 31.05 -11.11
C LEU A 4 58.96 30.37 -9.85
N TYR A 5 58.47 31.17 -8.89
CA TYR A 5 57.03 31.34 -8.60
C TYR A 5 56.84 32.43 -7.53
N GLN A 6 56.40 33.61 -7.99
CA GLN A 6 55.70 34.57 -7.14
C GLN A 6 54.25 34.10 -6.98
N GLY A 7 53.70 34.12 -5.76
CA GLY A 7 52.30 33.79 -5.49
C GLY A 7 51.68 34.84 -4.59
N TRP A 8 50.84 35.69 -5.18
CA TRP A 8 50.23 36.86 -4.57
C TRP A 8 49.32 36.52 -3.39
N SER A 9 49.70 37.03 -2.22
CA SER A 9 48.77 37.54 -1.22
C SER A 9 47.86 38.58 -1.88
N MET A 10 46.57 38.62 -1.50
CA MET A 10 45.49 39.55 -1.94
C MET A 10 44.38 38.96 -2.85
N LEU A 11 43.99 37.69 -2.69
CA LEU A 11 42.68 37.19 -3.20
C LEU A 11 41.82 36.43 -2.17
N ILE A 12 42.28 36.33 -0.92
CA ILE A 12 41.67 35.44 0.07
C ILE A 12 40.34 35.96 0.65
N ASN A 13 39.98 37.24 0.48
CA ASN A 13 38.76 37.79 1.09
C ASN A 13 37.49 37.83 0.21
N ILE A 14 37.57 37.55 -1.09
CA ILE A 14 36.38 37.50 -1.97
C ILE A 14 35.82 36.07 -2.09
N ILE A 15 36.68 35.06 -1.95
CA ILE A 15 36.29 33.65 -2.02
C ILE A 15 35.41 33.27 -0.81
N PHE A 16 35.64 33.83 0.38
CA PHE A 16 34.82 33.54 1.56
C PHE A 16 33.37 34.05 1.45
N ILE A 17 33.10 35.11 0.68
CA ILE A 17 31.73 35.64 0.49
C ILE A 17 30.97 34.85 -0.60
N GLN A 18 31.69 34.22 -1.53
CA GLN A 18 31.09 33.23 -2.46
C GLN A 18 30.88 31.85 -1.82
N PHE A 19 31.42 31.58 -0.64
CA PHE A 19 31.15 30.35 0.12
C PHE A 19 30.05 30.49 1.17
N THR A 20 29.50 31.69 1.37
CA THR A 20 28.28 31.89 2.17
C THR A 20 27.00 31.71 1.35
N VAL A 21 27.05 31.03 0.19
CA VAL A 21 25.83 30.51 -0.46
C VAL A 21 25.21 29.45 0.46
N SER A 22 24.43 29.94 1.41
CA SER A 22 23.32 29.31 2.09
C SER A 22 23.41 27.79 2.23
N PHE A 23 24.00 27.32 3.33
CA PHE A 23 23.79 25.98 3.89
C PHE A 23 22.34 25.74 4.37
N SER A 24 21.36 26.44 3.79
CA SER A 24 19.97 26.38 4.18
C SER A 24 19.18 25.53 3.18
N VAL A 25 18.81 24.33 3.63
CA VAL A 25 17.53 23.64 3.35
C VAL A 25 17.22 23.24 1.91
N ILE A 26 18.07 22.43 1.26
CA ILE A 26 17.62 21.68 0.08
C ILE A 26 16.96 20.37 0.55
N SER A 27 15.63 20.37 0.67
CA SER A 27 14.86 19.14 0.88
C SER A 27 14.74 18.42 -0.46
N PHE A 28 15.79 17.72 -0.88
CA PHE A 28 15.71 16.80 -2.01
C PHE A 28 14.50 15.87 -1.82
N LEU A 29 13.82 15.56 -2.93
CA LEU A 29 12.68 14.67 -2.88
C LEU A 29 13.13 13.29 -2.36
N PRO A 30 12.39 12.69 -1.41
CA PRO A 30 12.72 11.37 -0.90
C PRO A 30 12.55 10.33 -2.01
N ASP A 31 13.43 9.35 -1.99
CA ASP A 31 13.33 8.16 -2.83
C ASP A 31 12.45 7.11 -2.13
N PHE A 32 11.41 6.67 -2.83
CA PHE A 32 10.53 5.58 -2.40
C PHE A 32 10.60 4.41 -3.39
N GLY A 33 11.81 4.10 -3.84
CA GLY A 33 12.10 3.07 -4.82
C GLY A 33 11.58 3.48 -6.20
N ASN A 34 10.76 2.64 -6.83
CA ASN A 34 10.28 2.89 -8.18
C ASN A 34 9.14 3.93 -8.27
N ALA A 35 8.70 4.52 -7.14
CA ALA A 35 7.68 5.56 -7.14
C ALA A 35 8.28 6.91 -7.57
N THR A 36 7.58 7.63 -8.44
CA THR A 36 8.10 8.89 -9.03
C THR A 36 7.19 10.08 -8.70
N PRO A 37 7.75 11.27 -8.42
CA PRO A 37 6.96 12.46 -8.13
C PRO A 37 6.17 12.92 -9.37
N ILE A 38 4.96 13.41 -9.16
CA ILE A 38 4.06 13.94 -10.20
C ILE A 38 4.17 15.47 -10.20
N GLY A 39 4.24 16.06 -11.39
CA GLY A 39 4.24 17.50 -11.59
C GLY A 39 5.63 18.12 -11.67
N GLN A 40 5.69 19.46 -11.62
CA GLN A 40 6.95 20.19 -11.67
C GLN A 40 7.70 20.09 -10.35
N GLN A 41 8.96 19.70 -10.45
CA GLN A 41 9.85 19.60 -9.30
C GLN A 41 10.45 20.97 -8.99
N LYS A 42 10.43 21.35 -7.71
CA LYS A 42 11.07 22.58 -7.23
C LYS A 42 12.49 22.28 -6.76
N ALA A 43 13.39 23.25 -6.93
CA ALA A 43 14.73 23.18 -6.37
C ALA A 43 14.72 23.20 -4.83
N VAL A 44 13.70 23.80 -4.22
CA VAL A 44 13.52 23.92 -2.76
C VAL A 44 12.03 23.78 -2.42
N TYR A 45 11.71 22.97 -1.40
CA TYR A 45 10.35 22.86 -0.86
C TYR A 45 10.26 23.52 0.52
N LYS A 46 9.21 24.32 0.72
CA LYS A 46 8.93 25.00 1.99
C LYS A 46 8.14 24.08 2.94
N SER A 47 8.26 24.35 4.24
CA SER A 47 7.42 23.68 5.25
C SER A 47 5.94 23.87 4.92
N GLY A 48 5.17 22.78 4.99
CA GLY A 48 3.77 22.70 4.60
C GLY A 48 3.54 22.19 3.17
N GLU A 49 4.53 22.27 2.27
CA GLU A 49 4.35 21.84 0.89
C GLU A 49 4.22 20.33 0.74
N LYS A 50 3.41 19.93 -0.24
CA LYS A 50 3.05 18.54 -0.50
C LYS A 50 3.46 18.13 -1.90
N VAL A 51 3.95 16.90 -2.03
CA VAL A 51 4.32 16.30 -3.31
C VAL A 51 3.64 14.96 -3.43
N THR A 52 2.94 14.76 -4.55
CA THR A 52 2.25 13.50 -4.86
C THR A 52 3.16 12.64 -5.71
N TYR A 53 3.21 11.36 -5.39
CA TYR A 53 3.98 10.35 -6.10
C TYR A 53 3.04 9.43 -6.87
N LYS A 54 3.45 9.01 -8.06
CA LYS A 54 2.83 7.91 -8.80
C LYS A 54 3.58 6.62 -8.50
N CYS A 55 2.81 5.55 -8.34
CA CYS A 55 3.37 4.21 -8.27
C CYS A 55 3.97 3.80 -9.63
N PRO A 56 4.89 2.83 -9.63
CA PRO A 56 5.36 2.21 -10.87
C PRO A 56 4.18 1.73 -11.72
N THR A 57 4.31 1.70 -13.05
CA THR A 57 3.23 1.35 -13.98
C THR A 57 2.56 -0.01 -13.67
N SER A 58 3.30 -0.93 -13.05
CA SER A 58 2.81 -2.26 -12.68
C SER A 58 2.18 -2.37 -11.29
N HIS A 59 2.26 -1.32 -10.46
CA HIS A 59 1.84 -1.34 -9.05
C HIS A 59 0.51 -0.63 -8.83
N LEU A 60 -0.31 -1.16 -7.93
CA LEU A 60 -1.58 -0.56 -7.57
C LEU A 60 -1.39 0.49 -6.47
N VAL A 61 -2.02 1.66 -6.60
CA VAL A 61 -2.03 2.70 -5.55
C VAL A 61 -2.98 2.25 -4.43
N ASP A 62 -2.50 2.21 -3.18
CA ASP A 62 -3.25 1.70 -2.02
C ASP A 62 -3.31 2.70 -0.86
N GLY A 63 -4.03 3.80 -1.06
CA GLY A 63 -4.20 4.84 -0.05
C GLY A 63 -3.33 6.08 -0.34
N PRO A 64 -2.81 6.77 0.69
CA PRO A 64 -2.10 8.03 0.51
C PRO A 64 -0.84 7.85 -0.35
N ASN A 65 -0.71 8.71 -1.35
CA ASN A 65 0.46 8.81 -2.23
C ASN A 65 1.13 10.18 -2.18
N THR A 66 0.79 10.99 -1.18
CA THR A 66 1.33 12.33 -0.99
C THR A 66 2.24 12.37 0.24
N VAL A 67 3.38 13.02 0.10
CA VAL A 67 4.28 13.33 1.19
C VAL A 67 4.30 14.83 1.45
N GLN A 68 4.53 15.22 2.70
CA GLN A 68 4.53 16.62 3.12
C GLN A 68 5.88 16.99 3.72
N CYS A 69 6.47 18.08 3.24
CA CYS A 69 7.65 18.66 3.85
C CYS A 69 7.22 19.45 5.09
N ILE A 70 7.76 19.10 6.26
CA ILE A 70 7.54 19.81 7.52
C ILE A 70 8.92 20.05 8.13
N ASN A 71 9.27 21.33 8.35
CA ASN A 71 10.57 21.73 8.91
C ASN A 71 11.77 21.05 8.21
N SER A 72 11.73 21.03 6.87
CA SER A 72 12.74 20.41 6.01
C SER A 72 12.84 18.87 6.11
N GLN A 73 11.87 18.21 6.72
CA GLN A 73 11.74 16.75 6.75
C GLN A 73 10.49 16.29 6.00
N TRP A 74 10.60 15.21 5.24
CA TRP A 74 9.47 14.63 4.53
C TRP A 74 8.70 13.66 5.41
N ILE A 75 7.40 13.89 5.54
CA ILE A 75 6.49 13.06 6.32
C ILE A 75 5.53 12.34 5.36
N GLY A 76 5.30 11.05 5.62
CA GLY A 76 4.46 10.18 4.82
C GLY A 76 5.26 9.32 3.85
N LYS A 77 4.58 8.34 3.25
CA LYS A 77 5.13 7.47 2.21
C LYS A 77 4.03 7.09 1.22
N PRO A 78 4.32 7.01 -0.09
CA PRO A 78 3.37 6.48 -1.03
C PRO A 78 3.12 5.00 -0.77
N ARG A 79 1.85 4.60 -0.83
CA ARG A 79 1.44 3.21 -0.71
C ARG A 79 1.23 2.62 -2.10
N CYS A 80 2.18 1.81 -2.53
CA CYS A 80 2.14 1.08 -3.78
C CYS A 80 2.15 -0.41 -3.45
N LYS A 81 1.22 -1.18 -4.01
CA LYS A 81 1.21 -2.64 -3.90
C LYS A 81 1.96 -3.26 -5.06
N ASP A 82 2.89 -4.16 -4.76
CA ASP A 82 3.69 -4.86 -5.75
C ASP A 82 2.86 -6.02 -6.36
N PRO A 83 2.72 -6.12 -7.69
CA PRO A 83 2.04 -7.25 -8.32
C PRO A 83 2.67 -8.61 -8.01
N ASN A 84 3.95 -8.65 -7.62
CA ASN A 84 4.67 -9.87 -7.27
C ASN A 84 4.55 -10.22 -5.76
N GLU A 85 3.88 -9.38 -4.98
CA GLU A 85 3.72 -9.60 -3.55
C GLU A 85 2.83 -10.83 -3.29
N LYS A 86 3.39 -11.77 -2.53
CA LYS A 86 2.73 -13.00 -2.12
C LYS A 86 1.68 -12.72 -1.06
N CYS A 87 0.61 -13.50 -1.05
CA CYS A 87 -0.37 -13.45 0.03
C CYS A 87 0.04 -14.39 1.15
N GLY A 88 -0.31 -14.02 2.38
CA GLY A 88 -0.32 -14.96 3.51
C GLY A 88 -1.49 -15.96 3.42
N PRO A 89 -1.77 -16.69 4.52
CA PRO A 89 -2.91 -17.59 4.57
C PRO A 89 -4.24 -16.87 4.25
N PRO A 90 -5.20 -17.53 3.56
CA PRO A 90 -6.53 -17.00 3.32
C PRO A 90 -7.23 -16.59 4.63
N PRO A 91 -8.04 -15.51 4.63
CA PRO A 91 -8.73 -15.06 5.83
C PRO A 91 -9.76 -16.10 6.29
N PRO A 92 -9.88 -16.40 7.60
CA PRO A 92 -10.94 -17.28 8.09
C PRO A 92 -12.32 -16.64 7.88
N ILE A 93 -13.34 -17.48 7.68
CA ILE A 93 -14.74 -17.06 7.63
C ILE A 93 -15.56 -17.80 8.68
N ASP A 94 -16.62 -17.16 9.17
CA ASP A 94 -17.53 -17.82 10.10
C ASP A 94 -18.28 -18.95 9.41
N ASN A 95 -18.39 -20.10 10.07
CA ASN A 95 -19.16 -21.27 9.61
C ASN A 95 -18.75 -21.81 8.23
N GLY A 96 -17.48 -21.64 7.86
CA GLY A 96 -16.90 -22.17 6.65
C GLY A 96 -15.39 -22.26 6.75
N ASP A 97 -14.79 -22.98 5.81
CA ASP A 97 -13.34 -23.13 5.73
C ASP A 97 -12.93 -23.31 4.26
N ILE A 98 -11.64 -23.21 3.97
CA ILE A 98 -11.09 -23.56 2.67
C ILE A 98 -11.08 -25.08 2.48
N THR A 99 -11.22 -25.54 1.23
CA THR A 99 -11.26 -26.98 0.88
C THR A 99 -9.87 -27.64 0.85
N THR A 100 -8.82 -26.89 1.18
CA THR A 100 -7.41 -27.33 1.13
C THR A 100 -6.69 -26.92 2.41
N PHE A 101 -5.55 -27.53 2.71
CA PHE A 101 -4.76 -27.09 3.86
C PHE A 101 -4.12 -25.71 3.59
N PRO A 102 -4.23 -24.76 4.54
CA PRO A 102 -3.63 -23.46 4.40
C PRO A 102 -2.10 -23.56 4.34
N LYS A 103 -1.50 -22.84 3.40
CA LYS A 103 -0.05 -22.64 3.31
C LYS A 103 0.35 -21.34 4.01
N PRO A 104 1.60 -21.20 4.47
CA PRO A 104 2.07 -19.93 5.02
C PRO A 104 2.12 -18.81 3.97
N GLU A 105 2.33 -19.16 2.69
CA GLU A 105 2.42 -18.20 1.59
C GLU A 105 1.80 -18.74 0.30
N TYR A 106 1.30 -17.81 -0.53
CA TYR A 106 0.68 -18.07 -1.82
C TYR A 106 1.22 -17.10 -2.87
N ASP A 107 1.66 -17.63 -4.02
CA ASP A 107 2.14 -16.81 -5.13
C ASP A 107 1.01 -15.96 -5.75
N PRO A 108 1.31 -14.81 -6.35
CA PRO A 108 0.33 -14.00 -7.08
C PRO A 108 -0.45 -14.83 -8.10
N GLY A 109 -1.78 -14.66 -8.14
CA GLY A 109 -2.69 -15.44 -8.98
C GLY A 109 -3.13 -16.79 -8.39
N SER A 110 -2.52 -17.24 -7.28
CA SER A 110 -3.01 -18.42 -6.56
C SER A 110 -4.46 -18.23 -6.13
N SER A 111 -5.24 -19.31 -6.15
CA SER A 111 -6.65 -19.28 -5.75
C SER A 111 -7.00 -20.42 -4.80
N VAL A 112 -7.95 -20.16 -3.91
CA VAL A 112 -8.49 -21.15 -2.95
C VAL A 112 -10.01 -21.13 -2.99
N GLU A 113 -10.63 -22.28 -2.72
CA GLU A 113 -12.08 -22.43 -2.67
C GLU A 113 -12.55 -22.59 -1.22
N TYR A 114 -13.60 -21.85 -0.86
CA TYR A 114 -14.29 -21.98 0.43
C TYR A 114 -15.50 -22.88 0.33
N GLN A 115 -15.77 -23.56 1.43
CA GLN A 115 -16.94 -24.37 1.66
C GLN A 115 -17.59 -24.00 2.99
N CYS A 116 -18.91 -23.83 2.98
CA CYS A 116 -19.66 -23.63 4.21
C CYS A 116 -19.91 -24.96 4.94
N GLN A 117 -19.95 -24.90 6.26
CA GLN A 117 -20.36 -26.00 7.12
C GLN A 117 -21.82 -26.39 6.85
N SER A 118 -22.21 -27.56 7.36
CA SER A 118 -23.60 -28.01 7.27
C SER A 118 -24.56 -27.00 7.88
N LEU A 119 -25.73 -26.85 7.27
CA LEU A 119 -26.78 -25.88 7.63
C LEU A 119 -26.48 -24.41 7.27
N TYR A 120 -25.37 -24.12 6.60
CA TYR A 120 -25.07 -22.79 6.06
C TYR A 120 -25.10 -22.79 4.53
N VAL A 121 -25.34 -21.61 3.94
CA VAL A 121 -25.38 -21.37 2.50
C VAL A 121 -24.32 -20.32 2.17
N LEU A 122 -23.53 -20.59 1.13
CA LEU A 122 -22.48 -19.70 0.66
C LEU A 122 -23.09 -18.50 -0.08
N GLU A 123 -22.76 -17.30 0.38
CA GLU A 123 -23.09 -16.03 -0.25
C GLU A 123 -21.80 -15.35 -0.75
N GLY A 124 -21.75 -15.03 -2.05
CA GLY A 124 -20.59 -14.42 -2.69
C GLY A 124 -19.78 -15.39 -3.55
N ASN A 125 -18.53 -15.04 -3.85
CA ASN A 125 -17.66 -15.87 -4.66
C ASN A 125 -17.00 -16.96 -3.80
N LYS A 126 -17.21 -18.22 -4.15
CA LYS A 126 -16.60 -19.36 -3.45
C LYS A 126 -15.07 -19.42 -3.63
N ILE A 127 -14.56 -18.88 -4.74
CA ILE A 127 -13.13 -18.85 -5.05
C ILE A 127 -12.60 -17.44 -4.78
N ILE A 128 -11.52 -17.35 -4.01
CA ILE A 128 -10.75 -16.11 -3.89
C ILE A 128 -9.37 -16.27 -4.50
N THR A 129 -8.84 -15.15 -4.99
CA THR A 129 -7.56 -15.09 -5.70
C THR A 129 -6.63 -14.11 -5.00
N CYS A 130 -5.35 -14.49 -4.90
CA CYS A 130 -4.28 -13.66 -4.40
C CYS A 130 -3.86 -12.64 -5.47
N SER A 131 -3.86 -11.36 -5.15
CA SER A 131 -3.40 -10.30 -6.03
C SER A 131 -2.84 -9.15 -5.21
N TYR A 132 -1.64 -8.66 -5.57
CA TYR A 132 -1.02 -7.52 -4.89
C TYR A 132 -0.88 -7.72 -3.37
N GLY A 133 -0.43 -8.92 -2.95
CA GLY A 133 -0.29 -9.29 -1.54
C GLY A 133 -1.60 -9.41 -0.75
N GLN A 134 -2.76 -9.31 -1.42
CA GLN A 134 -4.07 -9.33 -0.79
C GLN A 134 -5.00 -10.34 -1.45
N TRP A 135 -5.81 -10.98 -0.63
CA TRP A 135 -6.86 -11.87 -1.11
C TRP A 135 -8.08 -11.06 -1.57
N SER A 136 -8.72 -11.49 -2.66
CA SER A 136 -10.03 -10.98 -3.04
C SER A 136 -11.07 -11.25 -1.95
N LYS A 137 -12.16 -10.49 -1.95
CA LYS A 137 -13.20 -10.54 -0.91
C LYS A 137 -13.69 -11.99 -0.67
N PRO A 138 -13.57 -12.54 0.55
CA PRO A 138 -14.07 -13.88 0.88
C PRO A 138 -15.61 -13.93 0.90
N PRO A 139 -16.20 -15.12 0.68
CA PRO A 139 -17.64 -15.29 0.80
C PRO A 139 -18.08 -15.25 2.27
N LYS A 140 -19.41 -15.25 2.48
CA LYS A 140 -20.03 -15.42 3.79
C LYS A 140 -20.83 -16.71 3.82
N CYS A 141 -20.90 -17.35 4.98
CA CYS A 141 -21.77 -18.50 5.20
C CYS A 141 -22.96 -18.07 6.05
N LEU A 142 -24.15 -18.03 5.45
CA LEU A 142 -25.39 -17.61 6.10
C LEU A 142 -26.22 -18.82 6.52
N GLY A 143 -26.74 -18.82 7.75
CA GLY A 143 -27.53 -19.95 8.26
C GLY A 143 -28.81 -20.15 7.45
N LYS A 144 -29.15 -21.41 7.12
CA LYS A 144 -30.38 -21.77 6.39
C LYS A 144 -31.64 -21.26 7.08
N TYR A 145 -31.66 -21.19 8.41
CA TYR A 145 -32.78 -20.68 9.21
C TYR A 145 -33.09 -19.20 8.97
N PHE A 146 -32.09 -18.39 8.58
CA PHE A 146 -32.31 -16.99 8.24
C PHE A 146 -32.97 -16.81 6.86
N ASN A 147 -32.86 -17.80 5.97
CA ASN A 147 -33.44 -17.74 4.62
C ASN A 147 -34.83 -18.37 4.51
N ILE A 148 -35.31 -19.09 5.54
CA ILE A 148 -36.65 -19.71 5.56
C ILE A 148 -37.69 -18.93 6.39
N HIS A 149 -37.30 -17.81 7.03
CA HIS A 149 -38.19 -17.02 7.89
C HIS A 149 -38.53 -15.60 7.36
N MET A 150 -38.13 -15.24 6.14
CA MET A 150 -38.56 -14.00 5.46
C MET A 150 -39.66 -14.25 4.41
N ASP A 151 -40.53 -15.23 4.65
CA ASP A 151 -41.79 -15.36 3.91
C ASP A 151 -42.90 -14.80 4.82
N PRO A 152 -43.42 -13.57 4.60
CA PRO A 152 -44.39 -12.94 5.50
C PRO A 152 -45.76 -13.66 5.55
N GLY A 153 -45.90 -14.81 4.91
CA GLY A 153 -47.14 -15.58 4.79
C GLY A 153 -47.17 -16.97 5.45
N LYS A 154 -46.13 -17.43 6.15
CA LYS A 154 -46.14 -18.77 6.78
C LYS A 154 -45.98 -18.71 8.30
N ILE A 155 -47.08 -18.31 8.94
CA ILE A 155 -47.34 -18.61 10.35
C ILE A 155 -47.47 -20.15 10.47
N ASN A 156 -46.77 -20.76 11.43
CA ASN A 156 -46.68 -22.20 11.74
C ASN A 156 -45.78 -23.08 10.85
N VAL A 157 -44.50 -23.23 11.25
CA VAL A 157 -43.92 -24.57 11.51
C VAL A 157 -42.83 -24.47 12.61
N MET A 158 -43.23 -24.19 13.85
CA MET A 158 -42.43 -24.65 15.00
C MET A 158 -42.65 -26.16 15.11
N ARG A 159 -41.78 -26.96 14.50
CA ARG A 159 -41.69 -28.39 14.86
C ARG A 159 -40.23 -28.77 15.06
N LYS A 160 -39.83 -28.62 16.33
CA LYS A 160 -38.95 -29.53 17.09
C LYS A 160 -38.08 -30.44 16.23
N MET A 161 -36.78 -30.20 16.24
CA MET A 161 -35.79 -31.26 16.15
C MET A 161 -34.73 -31.00 17.20
N PHE A 162 -34.95 -31.69 18.34
CA PHE A 162 -34.13 -31.89 19.54
C PHE A 162 -33.75 -30.66 20.37
#